data_AF-A0A3M0WRE7-F1
#
_entry.id   AF-A0A3M0WRE7-F1
#
_cell.length_a   1.000
_cell.length_b   1.000
_cell.length_c   1.000
_cell.angle_alpha   90.00
_cell.angle_beta   90.00
_cell.angle_gamma   90.00
#
_symmetry.space_group_name_H-M   'P 1'
#
loop_
_entity.id
_entity.type
_entity.pdbx_description
1 polymer ?
#
loop_
_entity_poly.entity_id
_entity_poly.type
_entity_poly.pdbx_seq_one_letter_code
_entity_poly.pdbx_strand_id
1 'polypeptide(L)' 'MFARIRYRLWQFWQELWARPLSAQAWRHVAAHLTPAELALFRRFARSDQVHSYRVMQTLLAAGHDDP' A
#
# COMPACT_ATOMS: atom_id res chain seq x y z
N MET A 1 -24.38 15.34 -1.28
CA MET A 1 -24.26 14.23 -2.26
C MET A 1 -22.96 14.28 -3.07
N PHE A 2 -22.52 15.45 -3.57
CA PHE A 2 -21.26 15.62 -4.33
C PHE A 2 -19.94 15.32 -3.54
N ALA A 3 -19.95 15.43 -2.20
CA ALA A 3 -18.75 15.19 -1.37
C ALA A 3 -18.26 13.73 -1.36
N ARG A 4 -19.17 12.76 -1.43
CA ARG A 4 -18.85 11.32 -1.42
C ARG A 4 -18.21 10.88 -2.74
N ILE A 5 -18.68 11.45 -3.85
CA ILE A 5 -18.17 11.21 -5.19
C ILE A 5 -16.78 11.84 -5.34
N ARG A 6 -16.58 13.08 -4.87
CA ARG A 6 -15.25 13.71 -4.82
C ARG A 6 -14.25 12.93 -3.96
N TYR A 7 -14.67 12.38 -2.82
CA TYR A 7 -13.80 11.58 -1.95
C TYR A 7 -13.39 10.26 -2.62
N ARG A 8 -14.33 9.56 -3.27
CA ARG A 8 -14.03 8.32 -4.00
C ARG A 8 -13.19 8.55 -5.25
N LEU A 9 -13.42 9.66 -5.97
CA LEU A 9 -12.54 10.06 -7.07
C LEU A 9 -11.14 10.43 -6.55
N TRP A 10 -11.00 11.14 -5.43
CA TRP A 10 -9.68 11.42 -4.83
C TRP A 10 -8.98 10.14 -4.34
N GLN A 11 -9.72 9.19 -3.78
CA GLN A 11 -9.25 7.85 -3.40
C GLN A 11 -8.73 7.10 -4.65
N PHE A 12 -9.48 7.16 -5.75
CA PHE A 12 -9.12 6.59 -7.05
C PHE A 12 -7.92 7.29 -7.71
N TRP A 13 -7.80 8.62 -7.57
CA TRP A 13 -6.64 9.40 -8.05
C TRP A 13 -5.38 9.16 -7.21
N GLN A 14 -5.48 8.77 -5.93
CA GLN A 14 -4.34 8.25 -5.15
C GLN A 14 -3.88 6.86 -5.63
N GLU A 15 -4.81 6.03 -6.10
CA GLU A 15 -4.53 4.68 -6.62
C GLU A 15 -3.85 4.72 -8.00
N LEU A 16 -4.19 5.69 -8.87
CA LEU A 16 -3.64 5.78 -10.22
C LEU A 16 -2.23 6.41 -10.33
N TRP A 17 -1.79 7.20 -9.34
CA TRP A 17 -0.51 7.94 -9.38
C TRP A 17 0.60 7.34 -8.51
N ALA A 18 0.48 6.05 -8.22
CA ALA A 18 1.49 5.27 -7.55
C ALA A 18 2.68 5.00 -8.48
N ARG A 19 3.77 5.75 -8.31
CA ARG A 19 5.09 5.37 -8.84
C ARG A 19 5.43 3.96 -8.33
N PRO A 20 6.08 3.10 -9.15
CA PRO A 20 6.46 1.76 -8.72
C PRO A 20 7.25 1.81 -7.39
N LEU A 21 7.03 0.83 -6.52
CA LEU A 21 7.75 0.75 -5.24
C LEU A 21 9.26 0.79 -5.50
N SER A 22 9.95 1.62 -4.73
CA SER A 22 11.41 1.64 -4.74
C SER A 22 11.97 0.32 -4.19
N ALA A 23 13.22 0.01 -4.53
CA ALA A 23 13.92 -1.16 -3.97
C ALA A 23 14.01 -1.12 -2.43
N GLN A 24 14.00 0.07 -1.83
CA GLN A 24 13.95 0.21 -0.37
C GLN A 24 12.57 -0.14 0.18
N ALA A 25 11.48 0.31 -0.46
CA ALA A 25 10.13 -0.05 -0.05
C ALA A 25 9.89 -1.56 -0.15
N TRP A 26 10.42 -2.22 -1.18
CA TRP A 26 10.38 -3.68 -1.31
C TRP A 26 11.09 -4.40 -0.17
N ARG A 27 12.24 -3.89 0.29
CA ARG A 27 12.94 -4.46 1.46
C ARG A 27 12.13 -4.32 2.74
N HIS A 28 11.45 -3.18 2.93
CA HIS A 28 10.58 -2.97 4.10
C HIS A 28 9.39 -3.93 4.09
N VAL A 29 8.73 -4.10 2.94
CA VAL A 29 7.62 -5.07 2.81
C VAL A 29 8.10 -6.50 3.09
N ALA A 30 9.23 -6.90 2.52
CA ALA A 30 9.78 -8.24 2.72
C ALA A 30 10.23 -8.53 4.16
N ALA A 31 10.49 -7.50 4.96
CA ALA A 31 10.84 -7.65 6.37
C ALA A 31 9.61 -7.88 7.27
N HIS A 32 8.41 -7.50 6.83
CA HIS A 32 7.17 -7.60 7.63
C HIS A 32 6.23 -8.70 7.14
N LEU A 33 6.33 -9.12 5.88
CA LEU A 33 5.51 -10.20 5.34
C LEU A 33 6.24 -11.54 5.40
N THR A 34 5.49 -12.61 5.69
CA THR A 34 5.99 -13.97 5.48
C THR A 34 6.26 -14.24 3.99
N PRO A 35 7.05 -15.27 3.64
CA PRO A 35 7.31 -15.62 2.25
C PRO A 35 6.03 -15.88 1.42
N ALA A 36 4.98 -16.42 2.05
CA ALA A 36 3.70 -16.70 1.39
C ALA A 36 2.91 -15.41 1.09
N GLU A 37 2.86 -14.48 2.04
CA GLU A 37 2.19 -13.18 1.87
C GLU A 37 2.94 -12.28 0.90
N LEU A 38 4.28 -12.30 0.92
CA LEU A 38 5.10 -11.59 -0.05
C LEU A 38 4.85 -12.12 -1.48
N ALA A 39 4.68 -13.43 -1.64
CA ALA A 39 4.33 -14.03 -2.93
C ALA A 39 2.94 -13.60 -3.41
N LEU A 40 1.96 -13.47 -2.51
CA LEU A 40 0.64 -12.93 -2.82
C LEU A 40 0.72 -11.44 -3.23
N PHE A 41 1.44 -10.65 -2.44
CA PHE A 41 1.64 -9.21 -2.67
C PHE A 41 2.29 -8.91 -4.03
N ARG A 42 3.25 -9.73 -4.47
CA ARG A 42 3.88 -9.61 -5.79
C ARG A 42 2.89 -9.78 -6.96
N ARG A 43 1.77 -10.46 -6.74
CA ARG A 43 0.74 -10.70 -7.77
C ARG A 43 -0.26 -9.54 -7.87
N PHE A 44 -0.27 -8.61 -6.92
CA PHE A 44 -1.16 -7.46 -6.94
C PHE A 44 -0.81 -6.48 -8.05
N ALA A 45 -1.79 -5.67 -8.47
CA ALA A 45 -1.51 -4.57 -9.38
C ALA A 45 -0.53 -3.59 -8.72
N ARG A 46 0.27 -2.88 -9.53
CA ARG A 46 1.27 -1.93 -9.02
C ARG A 46 0.64 -0.84 -8.14
N SER A 47 -0.56 -0.38 -8.50
CA SER A 47 -1.37 0.54 -7.71
C SER A 47 -1.63 0.01 -6.30
N ASP A 48 -2.03 -1.26 -6.22
CA ASP A 48 -2.46 -1.92 -4.99
C ASP A 48 -1.26 -2.20 -4.08
N GLN A 49 -0.10 -2.56 -4.66
CA GLN A 49 1.14 -2.72 -3.92
C GLN A 49 1.55 -1.41 -3.23
N VAL A 50 1.50 -0.29 -3.95
CA VAL A 50 1.89 1.03 -3.40
C VAL A 50 0.88 1.50 -2.37
N HIS A 51 -0.42 1.29 -2.63
CA HIS A 51 -1.47 1.61 -1.68
C HIS A 51 -1.28 0.85 -0.36
N SER A 52 -1.12 -0.47 -0.45
CA SER A 52 -0.92 -1.35 0.70
C SER A 52 0.35 -1.00 1.48
N TYR A 53 1.44 -0.64 0.79
CA TYR A 53 2.66 -0.16 1.43
C TYR A 53 2.46 1.16 2.20
N ARG A 54 1.69 2.11 1.65
CA ARG A 54 1.36 3.36 2.37
C ARG A 54 0.54 3.08 3.62
N VAL A 55 -0.44 2.19 3.54
CA VAL A 55 -1.24 1.76 4.70
C VAL A 55 -0.35 1.13 5.77
N MET A 56 0.55 0.22 5.39
CA MET A 56 1.55 -0.37 6.29
C MET A 56 2.40 0.71 6.97
N GLN A 57 2.91 1.69 6.21
CA GLN A 57 3.68 2.80 6.80
C GLN A 57 2.86 3.65 7.77
N THR A 58 1.58 3.90 7.48
CA THR A 58 0.69 4.63 8.40
C THR A 58 0.44 3.86 9.68
N LEU A 59 0.26 2.54 9.61
CA LEU A 59 0.06 1.68 10.78
C LEU A 59 1.33 1.61 11.65
N LEU A 60 2.49 1.43 11.03
CA LEU A 60 3.78 1.45 11.73
C LEU A 60 4.04 2.81 12.40
N ALA A 61 3.74 3.92 11.72
CA ALA A 61 3.86 5.25 12.29
C ALA A 61 2.88 5.51 13.46
N ALA A 62 1.75 4.81 13.47
CA ALA A 62 0.79 4.82 14.57
C ALA A 62 1.17 3.86 15.73
N GLY A 63 2.28 3.12 15.61
CA GLY A 63 2.75 2.19 16.63
C GLY A 63 2.05 0.84 16.62
N HIS A 64 1.36 0.50 15.52
CA HIS A 64 0.82 -0.85 15.31
C HIS A 64 1.87 -1.69 14.59
N ASP A 65 2.63 -2.47 15.35
CA ASP A 65 3.69 -3.38 14.90
C ASP A 65 3.35 -4.86 15.14
N ASP A 66 2.09 -5.18 15.43
CA ASP A 66 1.59 -6.55 15.56
C ASP A 66 1.77 -7.34 14.25
N PRO A 67 2.35 -8.56 14.29
CA PRO A 67 2.65 -9.39 13.12
C PRO A 67 1.41 -10.08 12.50
#